data_AF-A0A0H4BG79-F1
#
_entry.id   AF-A0A0H4BG79-F1
#
_cell.length_a   1.000
_cell.length_b   1.000
_cell.length_c   1.000
_cell.angle_alpha   90.00
_cell.angle_beta   90.00
_cell.angle_gamma   90.00
#
_symmetry.space_group_name_H-M   'P 1'
#
loop_
_entity.id
_entity.type
_entity.pdbx_description
1 polymer ?
#
loop_
_entity_poly.entity_id
_entity_poly.type
_entity_poly.pdbx_seq_one_letter_code
_entity_poly.pdbx_strand_id
1 'polypeptide(L)' 'MLTTVLSWVWIGSGAVLILLVLLHSPKGDGMGGIAASGSSSFTSSSSAEATLNRITWTTLSFFLALAVILSAGWLG' A
#
# COMPACT_ATOMS: atom_id res chain seq x y z
N MET A 1 -16.89 15.38 -15.26
CA MET A 1 -16.15 14.55 -16.24
C MET A 1 -14.79 14.16 -15.66
N LEU A 2 -13.88 15.11 -15.43
CA LEU A 2 -12.57 14.85 -14.82
C LEU A 2 -12.68 14.17 -13.44
N THR A 3 -13.43 14.78 -12.51
CA THR A 3 -13.67 14.23 -11.15
C THR A 3 -14.21 12.80 -11.18
N THR A 4 -15.16 12.52 -12.07
CA THR A 4 -15.72 11.17 -12.27
C THR A 4 -14.66 10.16 -12.69
N VAL A 5 -13.77 10.52 -13.63
CA VAL A 5 -12.66 9.65 -14.05
C VAL A 5 -11.70 9.40 -12.90
N LEU A 6 -11.31 10.45 -12.16
CA LEU A 6 -10.46 10.34 -10.98
C LEU A 6 -11.09 9.47 -9.88
N SER A 7 -12.41 9.53 -9.68
CA SER A 7 -13.13 8.66 -8.74
C SER A 7 -13.04 7.18 -9.15
N TRP A 8 -13.21 6.87 -10.43
CA TRP A 8 -13.06 5.49 -10.92
C TRP A 8 -11.63 4.97 -10.76
N VAL A 9 -10.63 5.80 -11.05
CA VAL A 9 -9.22 5.46 -10.84
C VAL A 9 -8.94 5.22 -9.35
N TRP A 10 -9.49 6.07 -8.48
CA TRP A 10 -9.35 5.93 -7.03
C TRP A 10 -9.94 4.61 -6.53
N ILE A 11 -11.17 4.27 -6.93
CA ILE A 11 -11.82 2.99 -6.60
C ILE A 11 -10.97 1.80 -7.11
N GLY A 12 -10.50 1.87 -8.36
CA GLY A 12 -9.65 0.84 -8.95
C GLY A 12 -8.34 0.65 -8.17
N SER A 13 -7.69 1.75 -7.78
CA SER A 13 -6.47 1.70 -6.96
C SER A 13 -6.71 1.09 -5.57
N GLY A 14 -7.88 1.34 -4.97
CA GLY A 14 -8.29 0.70 -3.72
C GLY A 14 -8.50 -0.82 -3.86
N ALA A 15 -9.15 -1.26 -4.93
CA ALA A 15 -9.32 -2.68 -5.21
C ALA A 15 -7.97 -3.39 -5.42
N VAL A 16 -7.07 -2.77 -6.19
CA VAL A 16 -5.69 -3.26 -6.37
C VAL A 16 -4.96 -3.33 -5.03
N LEU A 17 -5.07 -2.31 -4.18
CA LEU A 17 -4.47 -2.33 -2.84
C LEU A 17 -4.96 -3.48 -1.98
N ILE A 18 -6.26 -3.76 -1.98
CA ILE A 18 -6.80 -4.90 -1.24
C ILE A 18 -6.14 -6.20 -1.72
N LEU A 19 -6.05 -6.41 -3.04
CA LEU A 19 -5.38 -7.59 -3.60
C LEU A 19 -3.89 -7.65 -3.21
N LEU A 20 -3.17 -6.53 -3.26
CA LEU A 20 -1.76 -6.46 -2.90
C LEU A 20 -1.54 -6.76 -1.41
N VAL A 21 -2.39 -6.26 -0.54
CA VAL A 21 -2.34 -6.54 0.91
C VAL A 21 -2.64 -8.02 1.17
N LEU A 22 -3.63 -8.61 0.51
CA LEU A 22 -3.93 -10.04 0.65
C LEU A 22 -2.81 -10.94 0.09
N LEU A 23 -2.04 -10.45 -0.89
CA LEU A 23 -0.88 -11.16 -1.42
C LEU A 23 0.33 -11.11 -0.45
N HIS A 24 0.35 -10.15 0.49
CA HIS A 24 1.33 -10.23 1.58
C HIS A 24 0.99 -11.46 2.42
N SER A 25 1.96 -12.37 2.51
CA SER A 25 1.85 -13.47 3.46
C SER A 25 1.62 -12.88 4.85
N PRO A 26 0.64 -13.36 5.63
CA PRO A 26 0.47 -12.99 7.02
C PRO A 26 1.63 -13.60 7.81
N LYS A 27 2.84 -13.04 7.63
CA LYS A 27 3.97 -13.39 8.47
C LYS A 27 3.59 -12.87 9.85
N GLY A 28 3.55 -13.79 10.81
CA GLY A 28 3.21 -13.51 12.20
C GLY A 28 4.25 -12.62 12.85
N ASP A 29 4.31 -11.35 12.47
CA ASP A 29 4.88 -10.29 13.27
C ASP A 29 3.87 -9.92 14.36
N GLY A 30 3.50 -10.90 15.20
CA GLY A 30 2.86 -10.59 16.47
C GLY A 30 3.78 -9.68 17.31
N MET A 31 3.42 -9.42 18.56
CA MET A 31 4.27 -8.68 19.52
C MET A 31 5.74 -9.18 19.61
N GLY A 32 6.05 -10.38 19.12
CA GLY A 32 7.41 -10.92 18.97
C GLY A 32 8.28 -10.26 17.87
N GLY A 33 7.70 -9.71 16.81
CA GLY A 33 8.46 -8.95 15.78
C GLY A 33 8.94 -7.59 16.29
N ILE A 34 8.14 -6.97 17.18
CA ILE A 34 8.51 -5.75 17.91
C ILE A 34 9.63 -6.05 18.93
N ALA A 35 9.62 -7.22 19.58
CA ALA A 35 10.72 -7.68 20.44
C ALA A 35 12.00 -8.03 19.65
N ALA A 36 11.87 -8.45 18.39
CA ALA A 36 12.99 -8.74 17.48
C ALA A 36 13.60 -7.48 16.83
N SER A 37 13.07 -6.28 17.12
CA SER A 37 13.61 -5.01 16.63
C SER A 37 15.04 -4.70 17.14
N GLY A 38 15.60 -5.55 18.01
CA GLY A 38 17.01 -5.54 18.42
C GLY A 38 17.90 -6.61 17.77
N SER A 39 17.36 -7.56 16.99
CA SER A 39 18.15 -8.63 16.38
C SER A 39 18.47 -8.34 14.91
N SER A 40 19.68 -7.83 14.70
CA SER A 40 20.56 -8.07 13.56
C SER A 40 19.96 -8.06 12.14
N SER A 41 20.43 -7.09 11.37
CA SER A 41 20.15 -6.69 9.99
C SER A 41 20.42 -7.73 8.88
N PHE A 42 20.19 -9.02 9.12
CA PHE A 42 20.42 -10.10 8.15
C PHE A 42 19.14 -10.84 7.74
N THR A 43 18.05 -10.09 7.48
CA THR A 43 16.85 -10.67 6.85
C THR A 43 16.95 -10.55 5.33
N SER A 44 17.32 -11.63 4.66
CA SER A 44 17.19 -11.75 3.20
C SER A 44 15.71 -12.00 2.85
N SER A 45 14.89 -10.95 2.84
CA SER A 45 13.54 -11.05 2.26
C SER A 45 13.68 -11.48 0.80
N SER A 46 12.79 -12.37 0.34
CA SER A 46 12.83 -12.80 -1.06
C SER A 46 12.67 -11.58 -1.98
N SER A 47 13.39 -11.53 -3.11
CA SER A 47 13.31 -10.44 -4.09
C SER A 47 11.86 -10.13 -4.52
N ALA A 48 11.01 -11.17 -4.57
CA ALA A 48 9.59 -11.05 -4.84
C ALA A 48 8.83 -10.26 -3.76
N GLU A 49 9.17 -10.46 -2.48
CA GLU A 49 8.54 -9.76 -1.34
C GLU A 49 8.97 -8.30 -1.28
N ALA A 50 10.26 -8.02 -1.55
CA ALA A 50 10.76 -6.65 -1.63
C ALA A 50 10.06 -5.87 -2.76
N THR A 51 9.84 -6.52 -3.90
CA THR A 51 9.09 -5.95 -5.04
C THR A 51 7.63 -5.72 -4.68
N LEU A 52 6.97 -6.71 -4.08
CA LEU A 52 5.57 -6.60 -3.65
C LEU A 52 5.36 -5.45 -2.66
N ASN A 53 6.27 -5.29 -1.69
CA ASN A 53 6.25 -4.19 -0.74
C ASN A 53 6.41 -2.83 -1.44
N ARG A 54 7.36 -2.70 -2.37
CA ARG A 54 7.57 -1.45 -3.13
C ARG A 54 6.32 -1.07 -3.95
N ILE A 55 5.72 -2.03 -4.63
CA ILE A 55 4.49 -1.76 -5.41
C ILE A 55 3.36 -1.35 -4.46
N THR A 56 3.18 -2.04 -3.34
CA THR A 56 2.11 -1.74 -2.36
C THR A 56 2.24 -0.34 -1.78
N TRP A 57 3.44 0.07 -1.38
CA TRP A 57 3.70 1.43 -0.91
C TRP A 57 3.45 2.49 -1.99
N THR A 58 3.81 2.19 -3.23
CA THR A 58 3.58 3.08 -4.37
C THR A 58 2.07 3.24 -4.61
N THR A 59 1.33 2.13 -4.66
CA THR A 59 -0.13 2.15 -4.84
C THR A 59 -0.84 2.82 -3.65
N LEU A 60 -0.34 2.62 -2.42
CA LEU A 60 -0.90 3.23 -1.21
C LEU A 60 -0.74 4.75 -1.26
N SER A 61 0.47 5.22 -1.56
CA SER A 61 0.75 6.66 -1.67
C SER A 61 -0.09 7.30 -2.76
N PHE A 62 -0.26 6.62 -3.90
CA PHE A 62 -1.12 7.08 -4.99
C PHE A 62 -2.60 7.15 -4.58
N PHE A 63 -3.12 6.11 -3.93
CA PHE A 63 -4.50 6.07 -3.42
C PHE A 63 -4.78 7.21 -2.42
N LEU A 64 -3.86 7.44 -1.48
CA LEU A 64 -3.99 8.52 -0.50
C LEU A 64 -3.89 9.90 -1.14
N ALA A 65 -2.97 10.10 -2.10
CA ALA A 65 -2.87 11.36 -2.84
C ALA A 65 -4.17 11.68 -3.58
N LEU A 66 -4.76 10.68 -4.26
CA LEU A 66 -6.07 10.80 -4.89
C LEU A 66 -7.16 11.12 -3.85
N ALA A 67 -7.17 10.44 -2.71
CA ALA A 67 -8.15 10.70 -1.65
C ALA A 67 -8.13 12.17 -1.19
N VAL A 68 -6.94 12.74 -1.00
CA VAL A 68 -6.78 14.16 -0.65
C VAL A 68 -7.29 15.05 -1.78
N ILE A 69 -6.89 14.80 -3.02
CA ILE A 69 -7.28 15.61 -4.18
C ILE A 69 -8.80 15.62 -4.39
N LEU A 70 -9.45 14.44 -4.33
CA LEU A 70 -10.90 14.34 -4.47
C LEU A 70 -11.65 14.94 -3.27
N SER A 71 -11.10 14.82 -2.06
CA SER A 71 -11.74 15.35 -0.84
C SER A 71 -11.58 16.86 -0.68
N ALA A 72 -10.52 17.46 -1.20
CA ALA A 72 -10.21 18.87 -1.00
C ALA A 72 -11.13 19.83 -1.80
N GLY A 73 -11.89 19.31 -2.77
CA GLY A 73 -12.82 20.12 -3.57
C GLY A 73 -12.15 21.09 -4.56
N TRP A 74 -10.85 20.95 -4.82
CA TRP A 74 -10.09 21.82 -5.74
C TRP A 74 -10.45 21.66 -7.22
N LEU A 75 -11.08 20.54 -7.57
CA LEU A 75 -11.42 20.16 -8.94
C LEU A 75 -12.86 20.55 -9.33
N GLY A 76 -13.49 21.43 -8.54
CA GLY A 76 -14.84 21.96 -8.73
C GLY A 76 -14.87 23.22 -9.58
#